data_AF-A0A957UVG0-F1
#
_entry.id   AF-A0A957UVG0-F1
#
_cell.length_a   1.000
_cell.length_b   1.000
_cell.length_c   1.000
_cell.angle_alpha   90.00
_cell.angle_beta   90.00
_cell.angle_gamma   90.00
#
_symmetry.space_group_name_H-M   'P 1'
#
loop_
_entity.id
_entity.type
_entity.pdbx_description
1 polymer ?
#
loop_
_entity_poly.entity_id
_entity_poly.type
_entity_poly.pdbx_seq_one_letter_code
_entity_poly.pdbx_strand_id
1 'polypeptide(L)'
;PQVIKPDGLYRSQQRFGMYRWHIMDPIRFQTDLRVTIQALGWRAALEGKPRYLPLQDDIASTAFWYQSEPHAPFPAFPDLNACEVI
;
A
#
# COMPACT_ATOMS: atom_id res chain seq x y z
N PRO A 1 -11.19 8.64 4.35
CA PRO A 1 -10.00 8.63 3.46
C PRO A 1 -9.32 10.00 3.56
N GLN A 2 -8.02 10.02 3.82
CA GLN A 2 -7.25 11.27 3.88
C GLN A 2 -6.74 11.59 2.47
N VAL A 3 -6.97 12.81 2.00
CA VAL A 3 -6.41 13.30 0.74
C VAL A 3 -5.53 14.50 1.06
N ILE A 4 -4.24 14.36 0.84
CA ILE A 4 -3.29 15.47 1.00
C ILE A 4 -3.15 16.10 -0.38
N LYS A 5 -3.83 17.25 -0.56
CA LYS A 5 -3.76 18.01 -1.80
C LYS A 5 -2.49 18.84 -1.82
N PRO A 6 -1.74 18.82 -2.93
CA PRO A 6 -0.60 19.68 -3.09
C PRO A 6 -1.01 21.13 -3.34
N ASP A 7 -0.10 22.07 -3.08
CA ASP A 7 -0.27 23.51 -3.32
C ASP A 7 -0.25 23.90 -4.82
N GLY A 8 -0.05 22.91 -5.70
CA GLY A 8 -0.04 23.09 -7.15
C GLY A 8 1.29 23.61 -7.71
N LEU A 9 2.27 23.91 -6.87
CA LEU A 9 3.63 24.23 -7.29
C LEU A 9 4.38 22.91 -7.63
N TYR A 10 5.16 22.90 -8.71
CA TYR A 10 6.05 21.78 -9.10
C TYR A 10 5.43 20.39 -9.34
N ARG A 11 4.26 20.28 -9.98
CA ARG A 11 3.60 18.97 -10.27
C ARG A 11 3.55 18.07 -9.02
N SER A 12 3.21 18.65 -7.88
CA SER A 12 3.23 17.91 -6.64
C SER A 12 2.17 16.79 -6.67
N GLN A 13 2.57 15.61 -6.18
CA GLN A 13 1.82 14.36 -6.32
C GLN A 13 0.69 14.31 -5.31
N GLN A 14 -0.51 13.94 -5.75
CA GLN A 14 -1.64 13.71 -4.85
C GLN A 14 -1.39 12.45 -4.04
N ARG A 15 -1.43 12.56 -2.70
CA ARG A 15 -1.24 11.43 -1.78
C ARG A 15 -2.55 11.01 -1.16
N PHE A 16 -2.74 9.70 -1.03
CA PHE A 16 -3.94 9.09 -0.47
C PHE A 16 -3.60 8.29 0.79
N GLY A 17 -4.27 8.62 1.89
CA GLY A 17 -4.29 7.82 3.10
C GLY A 17 -5.56 6.98 3.15
N MET A 18 -5.39 5.66 3.10
CA MET A 18 -6.49 4.68 3.15
C MET A 18 -6.31 3.76 4.35
N TYR A 19 -7.41 3.32 4.95
CA TYR A 19 -7.40 2.34 6.02
C TYR A 19 -8.65 1.45 5.93
N ARG A 20 -8.52 0.22 6.42
CA ARG A 20 -9.63 -0.72 6.60
C ARG A 20 -9.39 -1.47 7.91
N TRP A 21 -10.41 -1.48 8.76
CA TRP A 21 -10.41 -2.23 10.00
C TRP A 21 -11.31 -3.45 9.86
N HIS A 22 -10.81 -4.61 10.26
CA HIS A 22 -11.53 -5.88 10.28
C HIS A 22 -11.95 -6.23 11.73
N ILE A 23 -12.76 -5.36 12.34
CA ILE A 23 -13.23 -5.53 13.73
C ILE A 23 -14.41 -6.49 13.77
N MET A 24 -15.47 -6.19 13.03
CA MET A 24 -16.68 -7.02 12.98
C MET A 24 -16.52 -8.23 12.05
N ASP A 25 -15.59 -8.14 11.10
CA ASP A 25 -15.28 -9.11 10.05
C ASP A 25 -13.80 -9.54 10.10
N PRO A 26 -13.33 -10.18 11.20
CA PRO A 26 -11.92 -10.53 11.33
C PRO A 26 -11.50 -11.59 10.32
N ILE A 27 -10.33 -11.39 9.71
CA ILE A 27 -9.70 -12.39 8.84
C ILE A 27 -8.98 -13.41 9.74
N ARG A 28 -9.55 -14.61 9.85
CA ARG A 28 -9.01 -15.70 10.69
C ARG A 28 -8.06 -16.59 9.88
N PHE A 29 -7.00 -17.05 10.51
CA PHE A 29 -6.04 -18.01 9.95
C PHE A 29 -5.61 -19.00 11.04
N GLN A 30 -5.20 -20.20 10.64
CA GLN A 30 -4.76 -21.25 11.57
C GLN A 30 -3.24 -21.45 11.55
N THR A 31 -2.61 -21.34 10.37
CA THR A 31 -1.17 -21.55 10.21
C THR A 31 -0.48 -20.28 9.73
N ASP A 32 -0.77 -19.86 8.49
CA ASP A 32 -0.07 -18.76 7.83
C ASP A 32 -1.07 -17.75 7.24
N LEU A 33 -0.69 -16.48 7.29
CA LEU A 33 -1.42 -15.39 6.65
C LEU A 33 -0.48 -14.62 5.74
N ARG A 34 -0.82 -14.55 4.44
CA ARG A 34 -0.16 -13.68 3.46
C ARG A 34 -1.18 -12.75 2.84
N VAL A 35 -0.95 -11.45 2.99
CA VAL A 35 -1.77 -10.40 2.38
C VAL A 35 -0.97 -9.73 1.27
N THR A 36 -1.56 -9.65 0.08
CA THR A 36 -0.96 -8.99 -1.09
C THR A 36 -1.91 -7.96 -1.64
N ILE A 37 -1.43 -6.74 -1.87
CA ILE A 37 -2.20 -5.66 -2.49
C ILE A 37 -1.56 -5.36 -3.84
N GLN A 38 -2.39 -5.27 -4.88
CA GLN A 38 -1.95 -4.90 -6.22
C GLN A 38 -2.32 -3.44 -6.50
N ALA A 39 -1.32 -2.66 -6.93
CA ALA A 39 -1.54 -1.32 -7.46
C ALA A 39 -1.79 -1.42 -8.97
N LEU A 40 -3.05 -1.46 -9.39
CA LEU A 40 -3.45 -1.51 -10.79
C LEU A 40 -4.24 -0.26 -11.16
N GLY A 41 -4.02 0.27 -12.35
CA GLY A 41 -4.74 1.45 -12.80
C GLY A 41 -4.64 1.68 -14.30
N TRP A 42 -5.43 2.65 -14.75
CA TRP A 42 -5.42 3.09 -16.14
C TRP A 42 -4.20 3.98 -16.39
N ARG A 43 -3.38 3.59 -17.37
CA ARG A 43 -2.30 4.41 -17.92
C ARG A 43 -2.79 5.12 -19.19
N ALA A 44 -2.01 6.11 -19.65
CA ALA A 44 -2.28 6.79 -20.91
C ALA A 44 -2.46 5.79 -22.06
N ALA A 45 -3.49 6.01 -22.87
CA ALA A 45 -3.78 5.17 -24.02
C ALA A 45 -2.62 5.22 -25.01
N LEU A 46 -2.28 4.07 -25.59
CA LEU A 46 -1.30 3.96 -26.67
C LEU A 46 -2.04 3.50 -27.92
N GLU A 47 -1.88 4.23 -29.02
CA GLU A 47 -2.54 3.92 -30.30
C GLU A 47 -4.08 3.79 -30.18
N GLY A 48 -4.69 4.63 -29.35
CA GLY A 48 -6.14 4.63 -29.13
C GLY A 48 -6.66 3.48 -28.26
N LYS A 49 -5.79 2.62 -27.69
CA LYS A 49 -6.18 1.50 -26.84
C LYS A 49 -5.99 1.83 -25.36
N PRO A 50 -7.01 1.62 -24.51
CA PRO A 50 -6.89 1.82 -23.06
C PRO A 50 -5.98 0.75 -22.46
N ARG A 51 -5.23 1.12 -21.42
CA ARG A 51 -4.23 0.24 -20.80
C ARG A 51 -4.45 0.16 -19.29
N TYR A 52 -4.89 -1.00 -18.82
CA TYR A 52 -5.00 -1.30 -17.39
C TYR A 52 -3.79 -2.15 -16.97
N LEU A 53 -2.86 -1.55 -16.24
CA LEU A 53 -1.55 -2.14 -15.96
C LEU A 53 -1.14 -1.87 -14.50
N PRO A 54 -0.16 -2.63 -13.97
CA PRO A 54 0.48 -2.28 -12.71
C PRO A 54 0.96 -0.84 -12.71
N LEU A 55 0.69 -0.12 -11.63
CA LEU A 55 1.17 1.24 -11.41
C LEU A 55 2.57 1.22 -10.80
N GLN A 56 3.25 2.37 -10.85
CA GLN A 56 4.57 2.58 -10.25
C GLN A 56 4.43 3.64 -9.15
N ASP A 57 3.48 3.39 -8.25
CA ASP A 57 3.21 4.28 -7.13
C ASP A 57 4.11 3.92 -5.95
N ASP A 58 4.57 4.92 -5.20
CA ASP A 58 5.21 4.71 -3.91
C ASP A 58 4.15 4.37 -2.86
N ILE A 59 4.20 3.14 -2.34
CA ILE A 59 3.20 2.62 -1.40
C ILE A 59 3.89 2.18 -0.11
N ALA A 60 3.54 2.84 0.98
CA ALA A 60 3.80 2.37 2.33
C ALA A 60 2.50 1.76 2.92
N SER A 61 2.64 0.67 3.68
CA SER A 61 1.51 0.04 4.37
C SER A 61 1.92 -0.46 5.74
N THR A 62 0.95 -0.47 6.65
CA THR A 62 1.10 -1.04 7.99
C THR A 62 -0.08 -1.98 8.23
N ALA A 63 0.21 -3.16 8.79
CA ALA A 63 -0.79 -4.15 9.15
C ALA A 63 -0.76 -4.41 10.66
N PHE A 64 -1.94 -4.64 11.23
CA PHE A 64 -2.11 -5.05 12.62
C PHE A 64 -2.82 -6.39 12.63
N TRP A 65 -2.30 -7.34 13.41
CA TRP A 65 -2.92 -8.65 13.58
C TRP A 65 -2.63 -9.19 14.99
N TYR A 66 -3.39 -10.21 15.37
CA TYR A 66 -3.18 -10.97 16.59
C TYR A 66 -2.80 -12.39 16.21
N GLN A 67 -1.80 -12.95 16.89
CA GLN A 67 -1.38 -14.33 16.76
C GLN A 67 -0.92 -14.85 18.12
N SER A 68 -0.99 -16.16 18.31
CA SER A 68 -0.41 -16.83 19.48
C SER A 68 1.11 -16.91 19.35
N GLU A 69 1.81 -16.88 20.48
CA GLU A 69 3.26 -17.08 20.52
C GLU A 69 3.64 -18.57 20.49
N PRO A 70 4.84 -18.91 19.99
CA PRO A 70 5.87 -18.02 19.46
C PRO A 70 5.59 -17.59 18.01
N HIS A 71 5.97 -16.36 17.67
CA HIS A 71 5.91 -15.88 16.29
C HIS A 71 7.29 -15.86 15.63
N ALA A 72 7.30 -15.86 14.30
CA ALA A 72 8.53 -15.65 13.54
C ALA A 72 9.15 -14.29 13.89
N PRO A 73 10.48 -14.17 13.98
CA PRO A 73 11.13 -12.89 14.20
C PRO A 73 10.79 -11.92 13.06
N PHE A 74 10.64 -10.64 13.40
CA PHE A 74 10.40 -9.61 12.40
C PHE A 74 11.65 -9.41 11.54
N PRO A 75 11.48 -9.10 10.23
CA PRO A 75 12.60 -8.67 9.42
C PRO A 75 13.19 -7.37 9.96
N ALA A 76 14.45 -7.10 9.63
CA ALA A 76 15.07 -5.82 9.95
C ALA A 76 14.28 -4.67 9.29
N PHE A 77 14.03 -3.61 10.04
CA PHE A 77 13.40 -2.42 9.50
C PHE A 77 14.35 -1.73 8.51
N PRO A 78 13.87 -1.26 7.34
CA PRO A 78 14.69 -0.50 6.40
C PRO A 78 15.27 0.77 7.03
N ASP A 79 16.36 1.28 6.48
CA ASP A 79 16.92 2.56 6.92
C ASP A 79 16.09 3.76 6.41
N LEU A 80 16.47 4.96 6.84
CA LEU A 80 15.76 6.20 6.50
C LEU A 80 15.73 6.47 4.99
N ASN A 81 16.83 6.19 4.28
CA ASN A 81 16.94 6.46 2.85
C ASN A 81 16.12 5.46 2.03
N ALA A 82 16.04 4.20 2.49
CA ALA A 82 15.18 3.18 1.90
C ALA A 82 13.69 3.49 2.09
N CYS A 83 13.33 4.32 3.07
CA CYS A 83 11.96 4.78 3.31
C CYS A 83 11.61 6.10 2.59
N GLU A 84 12.53 6.67 1.81
CA GLU A 84 12.30 7.90 1.07
C GLU A 84 11.26 7.70 -0.06
N VAL A 85 10.39 8.70 -0.25
CA VAL A 85 9.38 8.75 -1.33
C VAL A 85 9.94 9.66 -2.42
N ILE A 86 10.01 9.18 -3.68
CA ILE A 86 10.75 9.84 -4.78
C ILE A 86 9.79 10.49 -5.79
#